data_AF-A0A1Q6T2W6-F1
#
_entry.id   AF-A0A1Q6T2W6-F1
#
_cell.length_a   1.000
_cell.length_b   1.000
_cell.length_c   1.000
_cell.angle_alpha   90.00
_cell.angle_beta   90.00
_cell.angle_gamma   90.00
#
_symmetry.space_group_name_H-M   'P 1'
#
loop_
_entity.id
_entity.type
_entity.pdbx_description
1 polymer ?
#
loop_
_entity_poly.entity_id
_entity_poly.type
_entity_poly.pdbx_seq_one_letter_code
_entity_poly.pdbx_strand_id
1 'polypeptide(L)'
;MADNDEISVTKESLWYIDNYVLIRDYYDRTVSRIAARCIRMGNIAVEDYPFYPYIIDVLNELCETGDYIIEHKELHPYVEKKIKGGVAALEKNLSLYKQELERNSSVDMAAKKEADLSAAKDAFGGFTDQSDDPTKGAGQSIDDVVAKLMAEQEKIIQKKEENDE
;
A
#
# COMPACT_ATOMS: atom_id res chain seq x y z
N MET A 1 29.34 -8.91 -28.84
CA MET A 1 28.34 -9.86 -28.31
C MET A 1 28.01 -9.34 -26.94
N ALA A 2 26.78 -8.88 -26.71
CA ALA A 2 26.39 -8.37 -25.40
C ALA A 2 26.43 -9.53 -24.41
N ASP A 3 27.15 -9.35 -23.31
CA ASP A 3 27.07 -10.24 -22.15
C ASP A 3 25.60 -10.28 -21.73
N ASN A 4 24.95 -11.41 -22.02
CA ASN A 4 23.75 -11.78 -21.28
C ASN A 4 24.25 -12.12 -19.89
N ASP A 5 24.28 -11.13 -18.99
CA ASP A 5 24.26 -11.41 -17.56
C ASP A 5 23.06 -12.33 -17.33
N GLU A 6 23.33 -13.62 -17.12
CA GLU A 6 22.34 -14.54 -16.57
C GLU A 6 21.93 -13.93 -15.23
N ILE A 7 20.74 -13.31 -15.18
CA ILE A 7 20.15 -12.82 -13.94
C ILE A 7 19.98 -14.06 -13.04
N SER A 8 20.93 -14.26 -12.15
CA SER A 8 20.93 -15.38 -11.23
C SER A 8 19.86 -15.10 -10.18
N VAL A 9 18.96 -16.06 -9.96
CA VAL A 9 17.91 -15.95 -8.94
C VAL A 9 18.54 -15.74 -7.56
N THR A 10 18.27 -14.58 -6.95
CA THR A 10 18.73 -14.25 -5.60
C THR A 10 17.66 -14.57 -4.55
N LYS A 11 18.05 -14.51 -3.27
CA LYS A 11 17.09 -14.66 -2.17
C LYS A 11 16.05 -13.53 -2.18
N GLU A 12 16.50 -12.33 -2.54
CA GLU A 12 15.68 -11.13 -2.71
C GLU A 12 14.67 -11.32 -3.86
N SER A 13 15.09 -11.88 -5.01
CA SER A 13 14.16 -12.17 -6.11
C SER A 13 13.11 -13.24 -5.74
N LEU A 14 13.49 -14.24 -4.94
CA LEU A 14 12.55 -15.26 -4.44
C LEU A 14 11.54 -14.71 -3.43
N TRP A 15 11.91 -13.65 -2.70
CA TRP A 15 11.02 -12.98 -1.75
C TRP A 15 9.76 -12.47 -2.45
N TYR A 16 9.85 -11.97 -3.69
CA TYR A 16 8.68 -11.50 -4.44
C TYR A 16 7.62 -12.59 -4.61
N ILE A 17 8.02 -13.83 -4.85
CA ILE A 17 7.08 -14.96 -4.99
C ILE A 17 6.39 -15.25 -3.65
N ASP A 18 7.15 -15.28 -2.56
CA ASP A 18 6.60 -15.50 -1.22
C ASP A 18 5.69 -14.36 -0.79
N ASN A 19 6.10 -13.13 -1.08
CA ASN A 19 5.34 -11.91 -0.82
C ASN A 19 4.02 -11.92 -1.61
N TYR A 20 4.05 -12.27 -2.89
CA TYR A 20 2.84 -12.39 -3.72
C TYR A 20 1.82 -13.36 -3.11
N VAL A 21 2.27 -14.54 -2.69
CA VAL A 21 1.40 -15.55 -2.07
C VAL A 21 0.79 -15.01 -0.77
N LEU A 22 1.59 -14.33 0.05
CA LEU A 22 1.16 -13.74 1.31
C LEU A 22 0.13 -12.61 1.10
N ILE A 23 0.44 -11.64 0.24
CA ILE A 23 -0.44 -10.49 -0.05
C ILE A 23 -1.77 -11.00 -0.63
N ARG A 24 -1.74 -12.00 -1.51
CA ARG A 24 -2.96 -12.58 -2.06
C ARG A 24 -3.86 -13.17 -0.98
N ASP A 25 -3.32 -14.00 -0.09
CA ASP A 25 -4.09 -14.59 1.02
C ASP A 25 -4.63 -13.50 1.96
N TYR A 26 -3.84 -12.45 2.22
CA TYR A 26 -4.28 -11.30 3.00
C TYR A 26 -5.41 -10.53 2.33
N TYR A 27 -5.31 -10.28 1.01
CA TYR A 27 -6.33 -9.61 0.22
C TYR A 27 -7.65 -10.39 0.24
N ASP A 28 -7.62 -11.69 -0.06
CA ASP A 28 -8.80 -12.57 -0.08
C ASP A 28 -9.52 -12.58 1.28
N ARG A 29 -8.76 -12.66 2.39
CA ARG A 29 -9.30 -12.60 3.75
C ARG A 29 -9.86 -11.23 4.10
N THR A 30 -9.21 -10.16 3.66
CA THR A 30 -9.61 -8.78 3.92
C THR A 30 -10.94 -8.46 3.23
N VAL A 31 -11.04 -8.77 1.93
CA VAL A 31 -12.28 -8.63 1.16
C VAL A 31 -13.41 -9.44 1.79
N SER A 32 -13.17 -10.70 2.14
CA SER A 32 -14.18 -11.56 2.79
C SER A 32 -14.70 -10.98 4.11
N ARG A 33 -13.79 -10.46 4.95
CA ARG A 33 -14.15 -9.86 6.25
C ARG A 33 -14.92 -8.55 6.06
N ILE A 34 -14.53 -7.74 5.08
CA ILE A 34 -15.17 -6.47 4.78
C ILE A 34 -16.56 -6.69 4.21
N ALA A 35 -16.75 -7.65 3.29
CA ALA A 35 -18.07 -8.03 2.80
C ALA A 35 -19.02 -8.41 3.96
N ALA A 36 -18.54 -9.22 4.91
CA ALA A 36 -19.34 -9.57 6.09
C ALA A 36 -19.65 -8.37 7.00
N ARG A 37 -18.76 -7.38 7.09
CA ARG A 37 -19.01 -6.12 7.82
C ARG A 37 -20.03 -5.25 7.10
N CYS A 38 -19.95 -5.14 5.78
CA CYS A 38 -20.88 -4.37 4.96
C CYS A 38 -22.32 -4.86 5.14
N ILE A 39 -22.54 -6.18 5.19
CA ILE A 39 -23.84 -6.78 5.53
C ILE A 39 -24.34 -6.28 6.90
N ARG A 40 -23.47 -6.33 7.93
CA ARG A 40 -23.82 -5.88 9.30
C ARG A 40 -24.06 -4.37 9.41
N MET A 41 -23.51 -3.58 8.49
CA MET A 41 -23.68 -2.13 8.43
C MET A 41 -24.93 -1.70 7.64
N GLY A 42 -25.89 -2.60 7.44
CA GLY A 42 -27.12 -2.31 6.69
C GLY A 42 -27.02 -2.65 5.22
N ASN A 43 -26.17 -3.62 4.86
CA ASN A 43 -25.99 -4.09 3.49
C ASN A 43 -25.48 -2.99 2.53
N ILE A 44 -24.49 -2.22 2.98
CA ILE A 44 -23.79 -1.23 2.16
C ILE A 44 -22.96 -1.91 1.07
N ALA A 45 -22.62 -1.17 0.02
CA ALA A 45 -21.66 -1.62 -0.99
C ALA A 45 -20.24 -1.72 -0.39
N VAL A 46 -19.36 -2.53 -0.96
CA VAL A 46 -17.98 -2.70 -0.45
C VAL A 46 -17.18 -1.43 -0.67
N GLU A 47 -17.47 -0.73 -1.76
CA GLU A 47 -16.92 0.56 -2.18
C GLU A 47 -17.23 1.67 -1.18
N ASP A 48 -18.36 1.58 -0.48
CA ASP A 48 -18.78 2.51 0.57
C ASP A 48 -18.14 2.20 1.93
N TYR A 49 -17.37 1.12 2.04
CA TYR A 49 -16.71 0.77 3.30
C TYR A 49 -15.63 1.82 3.63
N PRO A 50 -15.54 2.33 4.88
CA PRO A 50 -14.62 3.43 5.22
C PRO A 50 -13.14 3.19 4.87
N PHE A 51 -12.71 1.93 4.82
CA PHE A 51 -11.33 1.55 4.50
C PHE A 51 -11.19 0.95 3.10
N TYR A 52 -12.17 1.15 2.20
CA TYR A 52 -12.08 0.70 0.81
C TYR A 52 -10.82 1.19 0.08
N PRO A 53 -10.33 2.44 0.26
CA PRO A 53 -9.08 2.89 -0.34
C PRO A 53 -7.87 1.98 -0.02
N TYR A 54 -7.76 1.51 1.22
CA TYR A 54 -6.69 0.60 1.62
C TYR A 54 -6.81 -0.78 0.95
N ILE A 55 -8.02 -1.25 0.67
CA ILE A 55 -8.22 -2.49 -0.12
C ILE A 55 -7.66 -2.31 -1.53
N ILE A 56 -7.90 -1.15 -2.14
CA ILE A 56 -7.38 -0.80 -3.45
C ILE A 56 -5.85 -0.70 -3.45
N ASP A 57 -5.26 -0.09 -2.42
CA ASP A 57 -3.79 -0.02 -2.27
C ASP A 57 -3.16 -1.42 -2.21
N VAL A 58 -3.74 -2.33 -1.42
CA VAL A 58 -3.27 -3.73 -1.33
C VAL A 58 -3.45 -4.47 -2.65
N LEU A 59 -4.55 -4.22 -3.37
CA LEU A 59 -4.77 -4.80 -4.70
C LEU A 59 -3.74 -4.28 -5.73
N ASN A 60 -3.35 -3.00 -5.62
CA ASN A 60 -2.32 -2.40 -6.45
C ASN A 60 -0.95 -3.03 -6.17
N GLU A 61 -0.56 -3.17 -4.90
CA GLU A 61 0.69 -3.84 -4.50
C GLU A 61 0.74 -5.30 -4.98
N LEU A 62 -0.39 -6.00 -4.92
CA LEU A 62 -0.52 -7.36 -5.45
C LEU A 62 -0.28 -7.41 -6.96
N CYS A 63 -0.79 -6.43 -7.70
CA CYS A 63 -0.57 -6.30 -9.14
C CYS A 63 0.89 -5.99 -9.48
N GLU A 64 1.50 -5.01 -8.81
CA GLU A 64 2.90 -4.62 -9.02
C GLU A 64 3.85 -5.78 -8.74
N THR A 65 3.63 -6.50 -7.62
CA THR A 65 4.43 -7.68 -7.27
C THR A 65 4.26 -8.80 -8.30
N GLY A 66 3.04 -9.01 -8.79
CA GLY A 66 2.78 -10.02 -9.80
C GLY A 66 3.39 -9.69 -11.16
N ASP A 67 3.35 -8.43 -11.58
CA ASP A 67 3.97 -7.96 -12.83
C ASP A 67 5.47 -8.16 -12.79
N TYR A 68 6.11 -7.79 -11.67
CA TYR A 68 7.52 -8.08 -11.46
C TYR A 68 7.83 -9.57 -11.68
N ILE A 69 7.05 -10.48 -11.07
CA ILE A 69 7.26 -11.92 -11.23
C ILE A 69 7.10 -12.38 -12.70
N ILE A 70 6.14 -11.83 -13.43
CA ILE A 70 5.91 -12.17 -14.84
C ILE A 70 7.06 -11.71 -15.72
N GLU A 71 7.57 -10.49 -15.50
CA GLU A 71 8.69 -9.92 -16.26
C GLU A 71 10.01 -10.68 -16.04
N HIS A 72 10.20 -11.25 -14.85
CA HIS A 72 11.41 -11.98 -14.45
C HIS A 72 11.27 -13.49 -14.70
N LYS A 73 11.53 -13.91 -15.95
CA LYS A 73 11.32 -15.28 -16.44
C LYS A 73 12.10 -16.35 -15.67
N GLU A 74 13.23 -15.99 -15.09
CA GLU A 74 14.02 -16.83 -14.20
C GLU A 74 13.27 -17.27 -12.93
N LEU A 75 12.20 -16.55 -12.54
CA LEU A 75 11.34 -16.88 -11.42
C LEU A 75 10.24 -17.88 -11.77
N HIS A 76 9.93 -18.07 -13.05
CA HIS A 76 8.81 -18.90 -13.51
C HIS A 76 8.87 -20.36 -13.01
N PRO A 77 10.05 -21.05 -12.98
CA PRO A 77 10.13 -22.40 -12.42
C PRO A 77 9.77 -22.50 -10.93
N TYR A 78 9.88 -21.40 -10.18
CA TYR A 78 9.50 -21.32 -8.78
C TYR A 78 8.01 -20.99 -8.63
N VAL A 79 7.47 -20.15 -9.52
CA VAL A 79 6.02 -19.90 -9.63
C VAL A 79 5.27 -21.21 -9.87
N GLU A 80 5.74 -22.05 -10.79
CA GLU A 80 5.14 -23.37 -11.06
C GLU A 80 5.05 -24.27 -9.81
N LYS A 81 5.97 -24.09 -8.85
CA LYS A 81 6.01 -24.88 -7.61
C LYS A 81 5.15 -24.28 -6.50
N LYS A 82 5.14 -22.94 -6.37
CA LYS A 82 4.53 -22.23 -5.24
C LYS A 82 3.11 -21.76 -5.50
N ILE A 83 2.78 -21.43 -6.75
CA ILE A 83 1.47 -20.88 -7.12
C ILE A 83 0.65 -21.98 -7.81
N LYS A 84 -0.53 -22.27 -7.26
CA LYS A 84 -1.43 -23.27 -7.83
C LYS A 84 -1.86 -22.85 -9.24
N GLY A 85 -1.54 -23.69 -10.23
CA GLY A 85 -1.81 -23.43 -11.64
C GLY A 85 -0.72 -22.64 -12.37
N GLY A 86 0.42 -22.39 -11.69
CA GLY A 86 1.63 -21.86 -12.32
C GLY A 86 1.50 -20.46 -12.88
N VAL A 87 2.36 -20.15 -13.85
CA VAL A 87 2.44 -18.83 -14.49
C VAL A 87 1.13 -18.49 -15.19
N ALA A 88 0.50 -19.45 -15.86
CA ALA A 88 -0.77 -19.23 -16.56
C ALA A 88 -1.90 -18.79 -15.60
N ALA A 89 -1.97 -19.36 -14.40
CA ALA A 89 -2.93 -18.92 -13.39
C ALA A 89 -2.59 -17.54 -12.83
N LEU A 90 -1.30 -17.25 -12.63
CA LEU A 90 -0.82 -15.94 -12.19
C LEU A 90 -1.22 -14.84 -13.18
N GLU A 91 -0.92 -15.00 -14.47
CA GLU A 91 -1.27 -14.04 -15.53
C GLU A 91 -2.78 -13.81 -15.62
N LYS A 92 -3.56 -14.89 -15.57
CA LYS A 92 -5.03 -14.82 -15.58
C LYS A 92 -5.56 -14.02 -14.39
N ASN A 93 -5.08 -14.32 -13.18
CA ASN A 93 -5.53 -13.65 -11.97
C ASN A 93 -5.11 -12.18 -11.97
N LEU A 94 -3.88 -11.86 -12.40
CA LEU A 94 -3.41 -10.48 -12.54
C LEU A 94 -4.25 -9.68 -13.52
N SER A 95 -4.65 -10.26 -14.64
CA SER A 95 -5.54 -9.59 -15.59
C SER A 95 -6.88 -9.21 -14.94
N LEU A 96 -7.44 -10.10 -14.10
CA LEU A 96 -8.68 -9.81 -13.37
C LEU A 96 -8.47 -8.71 -12.33
N TYR A 97 -7.40 -8.79 -11.54
CA TYR A 97 -7.09 -7.77 -10.52
C TYR A 97 -6.85 -6.39 -11.13
N LYS A 98 -6.17 -6.31 -12.27
CA LYS A 98 -5.97 -5.06 -13.01
C LYS A 98 -7.27 -4.47 -13.55
N GLN A 99 -8.19 -5.30 -14.04
CA GLN A 99 -9.52 -4.84 -14.46
C GLN A 99 -10.31 -4.31 -13.26
N GLU A 100 -10.23 -4.96 -12.10
CA GLU A 100 -10.85 -4.46 -10.87
C GLU A 100 -10.23 -3.14 -10.42
N LEU A 101 -8.91 -2.99 -10.49
CA LEU A 101 -8.23 -1.71 -10.23
C LEU A 101 -8.72 -0.63 -11.17
N GLU A 102 -8.75 -0.86 -12.48
CA GLU A 102 -9.18 0.14 -13.47
C GLU A 102 -10.62 0.61 -13.24
N ARG A 103 -11.51 -0.31 -12.86
CA ARG A 103 -12.92 0.00 -12.55
C ARG A 103 -13.08 0.83 -11.27
N ASN A 104 -12.18 0.63 -10.31
CA ASN A 104 -12.27 1.21 -8.97
C ASN A 104 -11.29 2.35 -8.73
N SER A 105 -10.34 2.58 -9.64
CA SER A 105 -9.49 3.76 -9.72
C SER A 105 -10.30 4.92 -10.30
N SER A 106 -11.36 5.30 -9.61
CA SER A 106 -12.10 6.52 -9.95
C SER A 106 -11.36 7.75 -9.39
N VAL A 107 -11.51 8.85 -10.12
CA VAL A 107 -10.77 10.13 -10.07
C VAL A 107 -10.64 10.77 -8.67
N ASP A 108 -11.43 10.35 -7.68
CA ASP A 108 -11.35 10.81 -6.27
C ASP A 108 -10.06 10.41 -5.54
N MET A 109 -9.45 9.26 -5.92
CA MET A 109 -8.18 8.83 -5.32
C MET A 109 -7.00 9.70 -5.79
N ALA A 110 -7.07 10.32 -6.97
CA ALA A 110 -6.05 11.27 -7.43
C ALA A 110 -6.15 12.62 -6.70
N ALA A 111 -7.37 13.11 -6.46
CA ALA A 111 -7.62 14.36 -5.74
C ALA A 111 -7.29 14.26 -4.25
N LYS A 112 -7.57 13.12 -3.60
CA LYS A 112 -7.12 12.86 -2.21
C LYS A 112 -5.61 12.64 -2.12
N LYS A 113 -4.99 11.98 -3.10
CA LYS A 113 -3.54 11.76 -3.11
C LYS A 113 -2.75 13.06 -3.16
N GLU A 114 -3.22 14.12 -3.83
CA GLU A 114 -2.56 15.44 -3.76
C GLU A 114 -2.72 16.13 -2.39
N ALA A 115 -3.93 16.11 -1.81
CA ALA A 115 -4.20 16.72 -0.51
C ALA A 115 -3.52 15.96 0.65
N ASP A 116 -3.53 14.63 0.60
CA ASP A 116 -2.89 13.76 1.60
C ASP A 116 -1.37 13.71 1.41
N LEU A 117 -0.83 13.77 0.19
CA LEU A 117 0.62 13.97 0.01
C LEU A 117 1.05 15.36 0.45
N SER A 118 0.25 16.42 0.29
CA SER A 118 0.65 17.74 0.78
C SER A 118 0.63 17.77 2.31
N ALA A 119 -0.42 17.23 2.94
CA ALA A 119 -0.52 17.12 4.40
C ALA A 119 0.57 16.20 4.99
N ALA A 120 0.87 15.07 4.33
CA ALA A 120 1.96 14.19 4.71
C ALA A 120 3.33 14.83 4.42
N LYS A 121 3.52 15.55 3.32
CA LYS A 121 4.76 16.31 3.05
C LYS A 121 4.94 17.49 3.98
N ASP A 122 3.89 18.09 4.53
CA ASP A 122 4.01 19.14 5.53
C ASP A 122 4.29 18.54 6.92
N ALA A 123 3.68 17.40 7.25
CA ALA A 123 3.96 16.66 8.49
C ALA A 123 5.36 16.00 8.50
N PHE A 124 5.83 15.50 7.35
CA PHE A 124 7.17 14.92 7.18
C PHE A 124 8.22 15.91 6.68
N GLY A 125 7.82 17.06 6.11
CA GLY A 125 8.73 18.12 5.67
C GLY A 125 9.30 18.92 6.85
N GLY A 126 8.72 18.77 8.04
CA GLY A 126 9.34 19.15 9.31
C GLY A 126 10.55 18.29 9.68
N PHE A 127 10.74 17.12 9.05
CA PHE A 127 12.00 16.38 9.07
C PHE A 127 12.91 16.92 7.96
N THR A 128 13.54 18.05 8.23
CA THR A 128 14.71 18.46 7.45
C THR A 128 15.78 17.37 7.50
N ASP A 129 16.41 17.12 6.36
CA ASP A 129 17.60 16.30 6.14
C ASP A 129 18.45 16.07 7.42
N GLN A 130 18.33 14.87 8.00
CA GLN A 130 19.13 14.42 9.14
C GLN A 130 20.31 13.56 8.68
N SER A 131 20.96 13.95 7.58
CA SER A 131 22.17 13.30 7.08
C SER A 131 23.31 13.26 8.12
N ASP A 132 23.25 14.06 9.19
CA ASP A 132 24.28 14.12 10.22
C ASP A 132 24.01 13.29 11.50
N ASP A 133 22.78 12.86 11.81
CA ASP A 133 22.53 12.00 12.99
C ASP A 133 21.23 11.17 12.88
N PRO A 134 21.34 9.89 12.45
CA PRO A 134 20.19 9.01 12.26
C PRO A 134 19.54 8.52 13.57
N THR A 135 19.97 9.00 14.74
CA THR A 135 19.39 8.63 16.05
C THR A 135 18.46 9.70 16.65
N LYS A 136 18.36 10.89 16.04
CA LYS A 136 17.43 11.95 16.49
C LYS A 136 15.98 11.60 16.18
N GLY A 137 15.38 10.81 17.07
CA GLY A 137 13.99 10.33 16.98
C GLY A 137 13.85 8.87 17.43
N ALA A 138 14.96 8.13 17.54
CA ALA A 138 14.98 6.81 18.13
C ALA A 138 14.71 6.93 19.65
N GLY A 139 13.49 6.56 20.08
CA GLY A 139 13.11 6.51 21.48
C GLY A 139 11.89 7.36 21.87
N GLN A 140 11.28 8.10 20.94
CA GLN A 140 9.98 8.72 21.20
C GLN A 140 8.89 7.66 21.10
N SER A 141 8.12 7.48 22.17
CA SER A 141 6.96 6.60 22.14
C SER A 141 5.87 7.23 21.27
N ILE A 142 4.98 6.39 20.73
CA ILE A 142 3.84 6.86 19.94
C ILE A 142 2.99 7.88 20.72
N ASP A 143 2.94 7.75 22.04
CA ASP A 143 2.20 8.64 22.93
C ASP A 143 2.86 10.02 23.04
N ASP A 144 4.19 10.10 23.03
CA ASP A 144 4.93 11.37 23.02
C ASP A 144 4.71 12.14 21.71
N VAL A 145 4.57 11.40 20.61
CA VAL A 145 4.30 11.95 19.28
C VAL A 145 2.86 12.47 19.23
N VAL A 146 1.89 11.70 19.74
CA VAL A 146 0.49 12.12 19.81
C VAL A 146 0.31 13.35 20.70
N ALA A 147 0.98 13.40 21.85
CA ALA A 147 0.90 14.55 22.76
C ALA A 147 1.42 15.85 22.11
N LYS A 148 2.49 15.77 21.31
CA LYS A 148 3.00 16.94 20.56
C LYS A 148 2.04 17.39 19.46
N LEU A 149 1.47 16.46 18.71
CA LEU A 149 0.49 16.77 17.66
C LEU A 149 -0.75 17.46 18.22
N MET A 150 -1.25 17.00 19.38
CA MET A 150 -2.38 17.62 20.06
C MET A 150 -2.04 19.05 20.53
N ALA A 151 -0.86 19.25 21.11
CA ALA A 151 -0.41 20.58 21.54
C ALA A 151 -0.19 21.56 20.38
N GLU A 152 0.20 21.09 19.20
CA GLU A 152 0.30 21.92 18.00
C GLU A 152 -1.08 22.25 17.41
N GLN A 153 -2.03 21.31 17.43
CA GLN A 153 -3.41 21.60 17.04
C GLN A 153 -4.07 22.65 17.95
N GLU A 154 -3.85 22.59 19.27
CA GLU A 154 -4.36 23.59 20.21
C GLU A 154 -3.79 24.99 19.90
N LYS A 155 -2.52 25.11 19.51
CA LYS A 155 -1.91 26.39 19.11
C LYS A 155 -2.46 26.92 17.79
N ILE A 156 -2.81 26.03 16.85
CA ILE A 156 -3.43 26.41 15.58
C ILE A 156 -4.87 26.90 15.82
N ILE A 157 -5.60 26.28 16.74
CA ILE A 157 -6.95 26.69 17.13
C ILE A 157 -6.90 28.06 17.82
N GLN A 158 -6.01 28.26 18.79
CA GLN A 158 -5.84 29.56 19.46
C GLN A 158 -5.47 30.69 18.48
N LYS A 159 -4.59 30.43 17.51
CA LYS A 159 -4.24 31.41 16.47
C LYS A 159 -5.38 31.71 15.49
N LYS A 160 -6.34 30.79 15.31
CA LYS A 160 -7.55 31.07 14.53
C LYS A 160 -8.52 31.92 15.32
N GLU A 161 -8.70 31.63 16.60
CA GLU A 161 -9.56 32.41 17.50
C GLU A 161 -9.05 33.84 17.69
N GLU A 162 -7.74 34.07 17.76
CA GLU A 162 -7.13 35.43 17.82
C GLU A 162 -7.23 36.23 16.52
N ASN A 163 -7.49 35.60 15.37
CA ASN A 163 -7.64 36.28 14.07
C ASN A 163 -9.11 36.56 13.70
N ASP A 164 -10.06 36.03 14.48
CA ASP A 164 -11.51 36.21 14.29
C ASP A 164 -12.12 37.21 15.31
N GLU A 165 -11.32 37.88 16.15
CA GLU A 165 -11.66 39.11 16.92
C GLU A 165 -11.11 40.38 16.24
#